data_AF-A0A401HQD1-F1
#
_entry.id   AF-A0A401HQD1-F1
#
_cell.length_a   1.000
_cell.length_b   1.000
_cell.length_c   1.000
_cell.angle_alpha   90.00
_cell.angle_beta   90.00
_cell.angle_gamma   90.00
#
_symmetry.space_group_name_H-M   'P 1'
#
loop_
_entity.id
_entity.type
_entity.pdbx_description
1 polymer ?
#
loop_
_entity_poly.entity_id
_entity_poly.type
_entity_poly.pdbx_seq_one_letter_code
_entity_poly.pdbx_strand_id
1 'polypeptide(L)'
;MLFNRGQISIDAVMAILFILIVTAILSYNVFNTLNNIRYSEIVERGHSIMDVFENYALISYSKDVTLSTTFRPIGNINYTIRFANKEIVVNSPTTIVFRKEYHDNISYINITGDNLRYMQNPLPPNIVNISFNISFRDFNITKNLDFYITKNLSVRIE
;
A
#
# COMPACT_ATOMS: atom_id res chain seq x y z
N MET A 1 -0.60 13.51 71.96
CA MET A 1 -1.14 13.57 70.58
C MET A 1 -0.41 12.53 69.75
N LEU A 2 -1.01 11.35 69.57
CA LEU A 2 -0.46 10.29 68.73
C LEU A 2 -0.84 10.57 67.28
N PHE A 3 0.15 10.87 66.43
CA PHE A 3 -0.02 10.94 65.00
C PHE A 3 -0.34 9.54 64.47
N ASN A 4 -1.62 9.26 64.16
CA ASN A 4 -1.99 8.13 63.33
C ASN A 4 -1.43 8.37 61.93
N ARG A 5 -0.20 7.91 61.68
CA ARG A 5 0.38 7.88 60.34
C ARG A 5 -0.43 6.86 59.53
N GLY A 6 -1.00 7.32 58.41
CA GLY A 6 -1.91 6.55 57.58
C GLY A 6 -1.33 5.19 57.19
N GLN A 7 -1.82 4.13 57.84
CA GLN A 7 -1.45 2.77 57.55
C GLN A 7 -2.34 2.30 56.39
N ILE A 8 -1.77 2.15 55.21
CA ILE A 8 -2.48 1.56 54.06
C ILE A 8 -2.67 0.08 54.39
N SER A 9 -3.92 -0.42 54.34
CA SER A 9 -4.20 -1.83 54.57
C SER A 9 -3.59 -2.67 53.45
N ILE A 10 -3.14 -3.88 53.78
CA ILE A 10 -2.62 -4.83 52.77
C ILE A 10 -3.65 -5.09 51.66
N ASP A 11 -4.94 -5.09 52.00
CA ASP A 11 -6.03 -5.23 51.04
C ASP A 11 -6.07 -4.08 50.03
N ALA A 12 -5.79 -2.85 50.45
CA ALA A 12 -5.71 -1.71 49.55
C ALA A 12 -4.50 -1.82 48.61
N VAL A 13 -3.36 -2.31 49.10
CA VAL A 13 -2.18 -2.57 48.26
C VAL A 13 -2.48 -3.67 47.23
N MET A 14 -3.12 -4.75 47.66
CA MET A 14 -3.51 -5.87 46.77
C MET A 14 -4.54 -5.43 45.73
N ALA A 15 -5.51 -4.60 46.10
CA ALA A 15 -6.50 -4.05 45.17
C ALA A 15 -5.83 -3.17 44.10
N ILE A 16 -4.88 -2.30 44.49
CA ILE A 16 -4.14 -1.46 43.54
C ILE A 16 -3.30 -2.33 42.59
N LEU A 17 -2.60 -3.34 43.10
CA LEU A 17 -1.84 -4.30 42.29
C LEU A 17 -2.73 -5.03 41.29
N PHE A 18 -3.91 -5.49 41.74
CA PHE A 18 -4.87 -6.16 40.88
C PHE A 18 -5.38 -5.23 39.77
N ILE A 19 -5.73 -3.99 40.10
CA ILE A 19 -6.14 -2.98 39.11
C ILE A 19 -5.02 -2.74 38.11
N LEU A 20 -3.77 -2.57 38.56
CA LEU A 20 -2.64 -2.36 37.66
C LEU A 20 -2.44 -3.53 36.68
N ILE A 21 -2.56 -4.77 37.15
CA ILE A 21 -2.44 -5.97 36.31
C ILE A 21 -3.58 -6.01 35.28
N VAL A 22 -4.83 -5.80 35.71
CA VAL A 22 -5.99 -5.79 34.82
C VAL A 22 -5.86 -4.68 33.78
N THR A 23 -5.47 -3.47 34.20
CA THR A 23 -5.24 -2.34 33.29
C THR A 23 -4.11 -2.63 32.31
N ALA A 24 -3.03 -3.28 32.74
CA ALA A 24 -1.93 -3.64 31.84
C ALA A 24 -2.38 -4.65 30.77
N ILE A 25 -3.12 -5.69 31.16
CA ILE A 25 -3.66 -6.70 30.23
C ILE A 25 -4.65 -6.05 29.25
N LEU A 26 -5.58 -5.24 29.74
CA LEU A 26 -6.55 -4.53 28.90
C LEU A 26 -5.84 -3.58 27.92
N SER A 27 -4.87 -2.81 28.41
CA SER A 27 -4.10 -1.88 27.58
C SER A 27 -3.36 -2.63 26.48
N TYR A 28 -2.69 -3.73 26.81
CA TYR A 28 -1.98 -4.56 25.83
C TYR A 28 -2.93 -5.06 24.73
N ASN A 29 -4.10 -5.59 25.10
CA ASN A 29 -5.08 -6.08 24.13
C ASN A 29 -5.64 -4.97 23.24
N VAL A 30 -5.95 -3.80 23.82
CA VAL A 30 -6.44 -2.64 23.08
C VAL A 30 -5.39 -2.14 22.10
N PHE A 31 -4.14 -1.96 22.53
CA PHE A 31 -3.06 -1.51 21.64
C PHE A 31 -2.79 -2.51 20.52
N ASN A 32 -2.80 -3.81 20.81
CA ASN A 32 -2.62 -4.83 19.78
C ASN A 32 -3.77 -4.82 18.75
N THR A 33 -5.01 -4.66 19.22
CA THR A 33 -6.19 -4.56 18.35
C THR A 33 -6.13 -3.32 17.46
N LEU A 34 -5.77 -2.16 18.03
CA LEU A 34 -5.60 -0.92 17.28
C LEU A 34 -4.51 -1.03 16.21
N ASN A 35 -3.41 -1.71 16.52
CA ASN A 35 -2.36 -1.97 15.54
C ASN A 35 -2.88 -2.84 14.38
N ASN A 36 -3.59 -3.93 14.67
CA ASN A 36 -4.16 -4.80 13.64
C ASN A 36 -5.16 -4.06 12.73
N ILE A 37 -6.03 -3.22 13.30
CA ILE A 37 -6.97 -2.39 12.53
C ILE A 37 -6.22 -1.44 11.60
N ARG A 38 -5.20 -0.74 12.11
CA ARG A 38 -4.37 0.16 11.29
C ARG A 38 -3.69 -0.58 10.14
N TYR A 39 -3.13 -1.77 10.40
CA TYR A 39 -2.54 -2.59 9.35
C TYR A 39 -3.56 -2.99 8.28
N SER A 40 -4.75 -3.44 8.69
CA SER A 40 -5.83 -3.78 7.76
C SER A 40 -6.19 -2.59 6.86
N GLU A 41 -6.35 -1.40 7.45
CA GLU A 41 -6.66 -0.18 6.71
C GLU A 41 -5.58 0.15 5.66
N ILE A 42 -4.30 0.02 6.02
CA ILE A 42 -3.19 0.32 5.09
C ILE A 42 -3.19 -0.69 3.93
N VAL A 43 -3.45 -1.97 4.21
CA VAL A 43 -3.56 -3.02 3.18
C VAL A 43 -4.73 -2.74 2.24
N GLU A 44 -5.90 -2.41 2.76
CA GLU A 44 -7.08 -2.04 1.96
C GLU A 44 -6.82 -0.81 1.07
N ARG A 45 -6.18 0.22 1.62
CA ARG A 45 -5.76 1.40 0.84
C ARG A 45 -4.74 1.02 -0.24
N GLY A 46 -3.83 0.11 0.06
CA GLY A 46 -2.87 -0.41 -0.92
C GLY A 46 -3.53 -1.15 -2.08
N HIS A 47 -4.57 -1.94 -1.81
CA HIS A 47 -5.39 -2.55 -2.86
C HIS A 47 -6.13 -1.50 -3.69
N SER A 48 -6.72 -0.49 -3.05
CA SER A 48 -7.39 0.62 -3.77
C SER A 48 -6.42 1.39 -4.68
N ILE A 49 -5.19 1.68 -4.22
CA ILE A 49 -4.14 2.31 -5.05
C ILE A 49 -3.80 1.42 -6.25
N MET A 50 -3.66 0.11 -6.03
CA MET A 50 -3.40 -0.86 -7.09
C MET A 50 -4.50 -0.88 -8.15
N ASP A 51 -5.77 -0.90 -7.72
CA ASP A 51 -6.91 -0.92 -8.63
C ASP A 51 -7.03 0.38 -9.44
N VAL A 52 -6.74 1.54 -8.81
CA VAL A 52 -6.66 2.81 -9.54
C VAL A 52 -5.55 2.77 -10.58
N PHE A 53 -4.35 2.30 -10.21
CA PHE A 53 -3.22 2.20 -11.13
C PHE A 53 -3.55 1.31 -12.34
N GLU A 54 -4.09 0.12 -12.08
CA GLU A 54 -4.53 -0.82 -13.12
C GLU A 54 -5.57 -0.21 -14.03
N ASN A 55 -6.62 0.40 -13.48
CA ASN A 55 -7.70 0.99 -14.28
C ASN A 55 -7.17 2.10 -15.21
N TYR A 56 -6.28 2.97 -14.72
CA TYR A 56 -5.69 4.02 -15.56
C TYR A 56 -4.79 3.44 -16.65
N ALA A 57 -4.01 2.40 -16.34
CA ALA A 57 -3.20 1.70 -17.33
C ALA A 57 -4.08 0.99 -18.39
N LEU A 58 -5.15 0.32 -17.98
CA LEU A 58 -6.09 -0.37 -18.88
C LEU A 58 -6.83 0.60 -19.79
N ILE A 59 -7.36 1.71 -19.24
CA ILE A 59 -8.10 2.69 -20.04
C ILE A 59 -7.17 3.38 -21.04
N SER A 60 -5.98 3.81 -20.61
CA SER A 60 -5.00 4.43 -21.50
C SER A 60 -4.58 3.48 -22.62
N TYR A 61 -4.41 2.19 -22.32
CA TYR A 61 -4.04 1.16 -23.30
C TYR A 61 -5.17 0.87 -24.30
N SER A 62 -6.40 0.72 -23.79
CA SER A 62 -7.55 0.26 -24.57
C SER A 62 -8.12 1.37 -25.46
N LYS A 63 -8.16 2.61 -24.95
CA LYS A 63 -8.71 3.75 -25.67
C LYS A 63 -7.66 4.59 -26.39
N ASP A 64 -6.38 4.25 -26.24
CA ASP A 64 -5.25 5.03 -26.78
C ASP A 64 -5.31 6.50 -26.37
N VAL A 65 -5.52 6.73 -25.07
CA VAL A 65 -5.62 8.06 -24.47
C VAL A 65 -4.53 8.26 -23.44
N THR A 66 -4.02 9.49 -23.35
CA THR A 66 -3.11 9.87 -22.27
C THR A 66 -3.92 10.23 -21.02
N LEU A 67 -3.64 9.57 -19.91
CA LEU A 67 -4.29 9.84 -18.62
C LEU A 67 -3.27 10.18 -17.56
N SER A 68 -3.62 11.06 -16.64
CA SER A 68 -2.79 11.39 -15.49
C SER A 68 -3.54 11.16 -14.20
N THR A 69 -2.85 10.68 -13.16
CA THR A 69 -3.39 10.58 -11.81
C THR A 69 -2.33 10.99 -10.79
N THR A 70 -2.78 11.50 -9.64
CA THR A 70 -1.89 11.92 -8.55
C THR A 70 -2.02 10.95 -7.38
N PHE A 71 -0.94 10.25 -7.10
CA PHE A 71 -0.80 9.40 -5.92
C PHE A 71 -0.31 10.22 -4.73
N ARG A 72 -0.85 9.95 -3.55
CA ARG A 72 -0.47 10.63 -2.30
C ARG A 72 -0.06 9.61 -1.24
N PRO A 73 0.86 9.94 -0.33
CA PRO A 73 1.17 9.12 0.85
C PRO A 73 -0.09 8.84 1.69
N ILE A 74 -0.08 7.72 2.42
CA ILE A 74 -1.15 7.35 3.36
C ILE A 74 -0.80 7.91 4.74
N GLY A 75 -1.25 9.12 5.04
CA GLY A 75 -0.81 9.83 6.25
C GLY A 75 0.71 10.05 6.21
N ASN A 76 1.43 9.45 7.15
CA ASN A 76 2.91 9.51 7.22
C ASN A 76 3.60 8.30 6.54
N ILE A 77 2.83 7.45 5.86
CA ILE A 77 3.35 6.22 5.24
C ILE A 77 3.63 6.49 3.76
N ASN A 78 4.90 6.35 3.41
CA ASN A 78 5.38 6.40 2.03
C ASN A 78 5.30 5.00 1.41
N TYR A 79 5.12 4.96 0.10
CA TYR A 79 5.13 3.69 -0.64
C TYR A 79 5.80 3.87 -1.99
N THR A 80 6.17 2.75 -2.58
CA THR A 80 6.83 2.71 -3.87
C THR A 80 6.07 1.78 -4.80
N ILE A 81 5.65 2.31 -5.96
CA ILE A 81 5.00 1.53 -7.02
C ILE A 81 6.09 1.11 -8.02
N ARG A 82 6.17 -0.18 -8.33
CA ARG A 82 7.07 -0.77 -9.31
C ARG A 82 6.26 -1.37 -10.44
N PHE A 83 6.63 -1.02 -11.67
CA PHE A 83 5.98 -1.49 -12.89
C PHE A 83 7.00 -1.51 -14.04
N ALA A 84 7.12 -2.63 -14.73
CA ALA A 84 8.14 -2.81 -15.77
C ALA A 84 9.55 -2.42 -15.26
N ASN A 85 10.24 -1.52 -15.96
CA ASN A 85 11.55 -1.01 -15.56
C ASN A 85 11.49 0.24 -14.67
N LYS A 86 10.33 0.56 -14.09
CA LYS A 86 10.06 1.82 -13.42
C LYS A 86 9.71 1.65 -11.96
N GLU A 87 10.24 2.55 -11.16
CA GLU A 87 9.99 2.69 -9.73
C GLU A 87 9.51 4.11 -9.45
N ILE A 88 8.33 4.25 -8.85
CA ILE A 88 7.66 5.51 -8.55
C ILE A 88 7.62 5.63 -7.03
N VAL A 89 8.39 6.57 -6.49
CA VAL A 89 8.45 6.79 -5.03
C VAL A 89 7.40 7.83 -4.65
N VAL A 90 6.44 7.44 -3.82
CA VAL A 90 5.34 8.30 -3.35
C VAL A 90 5.58 8.69 -1.90
N ASN A 91 6.38 9.74 -1.71
CA ASN A 91 6.65 10.40 -0.42
C ASN A 91 6.00 11.80 -0.32
N SER A 92 5.51 12.32 -1.45
CA SER A 92 4.71 13.53 -1.58
C SER A 92 3.66 13.30 -2.68
N PRO A 93 2.67 14.20 -2.86
CA PRO A 93 1.79 14.13 -4.02
C PRO A 93 2.61 13.99 -5.31
N THR A 94 2.43 12.87 -5.99
CA THR A 94 3.23 12.45 -7.15
C THR A 94 2.27 12.17 -8.29
N THR A 95 2.32 13.03 -9.32
CA THR A 95 1.53 12.85 -10.53
C THR A 95 2.27 11.95 -11.49
N ILE A 96 1.58 10.93 -12.00
CA ILE A 96 2.08 10.07 -13.06
C ILE A 96 1.14 10.11 -14.25
N VAL A 97 1.72 9.96 -15.43
CA VAL A 97 1.04 10.01 -16.72
C VAL A 97 1.20 8.66 -17.39
N PHE A 98 0.08 8.05 -17.75
CA PHE A 98 -0.02 6.81 -18.51
C PHE A 98 -0.23 7.14 -19.97
N ARG A 99 0.61 6.59 -20.83
CA ARG A 99 0.51 6.73 -22.28
C ARG A 99 0.74 5.38 -22.94
N LYS A 100 -0.11 5.01 -23.89
CA LYS A 100 0.18 3.89 -24.76
C LYS A 100 1.33 4.24 -25.70
N GLU A 101 2.30 3.33 -25.80
CA GLU A 101 3.39 3.43 -26.74
C GLU A 101 3.48 2.18 -27.60
N TYR A 102 4.16 2.32 -28.73
CA TYR A 102 4.34 1.26 -29.71
C TYR A 102 5.81 1.17 -30.08
N HIS A 103 6.39 0.01 -29.88
CA HIS A 103 7.77 -0.30 -30.26
C HIS A 103 7.83 -1.73 -30.79
N ASP A 104 8.52 -1.95 -31.91
CA ASP A 104 8.75 -3.28 -32.50
C ASP A 104 7.49 -4.17 -32.61
N ASN A 105 6.40 -3.61 -33.13
CA ASN A 105 5.10 -4.28 -33.27
C ASN A 105 4.36 -4.63 -31.97
N ILE A 106 4.86 -4.19 -30.81
CA ILE A 106 4.27 -4.41 -29.50
C ILE A 106 3.76 -3.09 -28.94
N SER A 107 2.50 -3.07 -28.50
CA SER A 107 1.95 -1.96 -27.72
C SER A 107 2.11 -2.22 -26.23
N TYR A 108 2.53 -1.21 -25.48
CA TYR A 108 2.68 -1.27 -24.02
C TYR A 108 2.28 0.05 -23.38
N ILE A 109 2.12 0.04 -22.05
CA ILE A 109 1.91 1.26 -21.27
C ILE A 109 3.24 1.83 -20.82
N ASN A 110 3.50 3.07 -21.22
CA ASN A 110 4.60 3.86 -20.72
C ASN A 110 4.12 4.82 -19.62
N ILE A 111 4.85 4.87 -18.51
CA ILE A 111 4.53 5.74 -17.37
C ILE A 111 5.58 6.83 -17.24
N THR A 112 5.17 8.10 -17.18
CA THR A 112 6.08 9.24 -16.97
C THR A 112 5.64 10.07 -15.77
N GLY A 113 6.53 10.89 -15.22
CA GLY A 113 6.28 11.64 -13.99
C GLY A 113 7.58 12.06 -13.28
N ASP A 114 7.45 12.93 -12.29
CA ASP A 114 8.58 13.67 -11.71
C ASP A 114 9.43 12.84 -10.71
N ASN A 115 8.85 11.81 -10.10
CA ASN A 115 9.50 10.95 -9.10
C ASN A 115 9.72 9.51 -9.60
N LEU A 116 10.14 9.38 -10.86
CA LEU A 116 10.42 8.11 -11.51
C LEU A 116 11.90 7.75 -11.47
N ARG A 117 12.19 6.52 -11.08
CA ARG A 117 13.51 5.90 -11.12
C ARG A 117 13.47 4.69 -12.03
N TYR A 118 14.59 4.40 -12.67
CA TYR A 118 14.75 3.21 -13.49
C TYR A 118 15.39 2.09 -12.70
N MET A 119 14.78 0.90 -12.76
CA MET A 119 15.27 -0.28 -12.07
C MET A 119 16.30 -1.02 -12.92
N GLN A 120 17.38 -1.51 -12.29
CA GLN A 120 18.36 -2.37 -12.98
C GLN A 120 17.76 -3.75 -13.31
N ASN A 121 16.89 -4.26 -12.43
CA ASN A 121 16.19 -5.53 -12.59
C ASN A 121 14.70 -5.25 -12.82
N PRO A 122 14.24 -5.15 -14.07
CA PRO A 122 12.86 -4.82 -14.38
C PRO A 122 11.90 -5.94 -13.97
N LEU A 123 10.70 -5.57 -13.57
CA LEU A 123 9.58 -6.49 -13.44
C LEU A 123 9.04 -6.85 -14.84
N PRO A 124 8.41 -8.02 -14.99
CA PRO A 124 7.60 -8.31 -16.17
C PRO A 124 6.57 -7.18 -16.44
N PRO A 125 6.27 -6.83 -17.71
CA PRO A 125 5.41 -5.69 -18.06
C PRO A 125 3.96 -5.81 -17.59
N ASN A 126 3.56 -7.00 -17.16
CA ASN A 126 2.25 -7.32 -16.61
C ASN A 126 2.22 -7.35 -15.09
N ILE A 127 3.31 -7.05 -14.38
CA ILE A 127 3.33 -7.09 -12.92
C ILE A 127 3.44 -5.67 -12.37
N VAL A 128 2.54 -5.34 -11.45
CA VAL A 128 2.67 -4.18 -10.58
C VAL A 128 2.91 -4.65 -9.16
N ASN A 129 3.91 -4.06 -8.51
CA ASN A 129 4.21 -4.29 -7.12
C ASN A 129 4.17 -2.95 -6.39
N ILE A 130 3.42 -2.88 -5.30
CA ILE A 130 3.43 -1.74 -4.39
C ILE A 130 4.07 -2.21 -3.08
N SER A 131 5.13 -1.53 -2.69
CA SER A 131 5.85 -1.78 -1.45
C SER A 131 5.59 -0.65 -0.45
N PHE A 132 5.23 -1.03 0.78
CA PHE A 132 5.01 -0.12 1.88
C PHE A 132 6.13 -0.31 2.89
N ASN A 133 6.77 0.80 3.26
CA ASN A 133 7.73 0.81 4.36
C ASN A 133 7.04 1.40 5.59
N ILE A 134 6.82 0.56 6.61
CA ILE A 134 6.19 0.94 7.87
C ILE A 134 7.16 0.61 8.99
N SER A 135 7.29 1.50 9.98
CA SER A 135 8.29 1.45 11.06
C SER A 135 8.41 0.11 11.82
N PHE A 136 7.44 -0.79 11.70
CA PHE A 136 7.41 -2.07 12.43
C PHE A 136 7.36 -3.30 11.51
N ARG A 137 7.17 -3.14 10.19
CA ARG A 137 7.11 -4.23 9.20
C ARG A 137 7.02 -3.67 7.78
N ASP A 138 7.84 -4.20 6.87
CA ASP A 138 7.67 -3.99 5.43
C ASP A 138 6.68 -5.01 4.86
N PHE A 139 5.83 -4.58 3.92
CA PHE A 139 4.99 -5.50 3.18
C PHE A 139 4.79 -5.04 1.73
N ASN A 140 4.53 -6.02 0.87
CA ASN A 140 4.36 -5.80 -0.57
C ASN A 140 3.00 -6.35 -1.01
N ILE A 141 2.29 -5.57 -1.82
CA ILE A 141 1.11 -6.02 -2.57
C ILE A 141 1.56 -6.18 -4.02
N THR A 142 1.43 -7.39 -4.55
CA THR A 142 1.75 -7.66 -5.96
C THR A 142 0.48 -8.06 -6.68
N LYS A 143 0.24 -7.45 -7.84
CA LYS A 143 -0.88 -7.79 -8.72
C LYS A 143 -0.33 -8.09 -10.11
N ASN A 144 -0.80 -9.19 -10.69
CA ASN A 144 -0.65 -9.44 -12.10
C ASN A 144 -1.77 -8.67 -12.80
N LEU A 145 -1.40 -7.78 -13.71
CA LEU A 145 -2.32 -7.07 -14.57
C LEU A 145 -2.70 -8.03 -15.70
N ASP A 146 -4.00 -8.27 -15.85
CA ASP A 146 -4.56 -9.15 -16.87
C ASP A 146 -4.53 -8.48 -18.26
N PHE A 147 -3.35 -8.03 -18.71
CA PHE A 147 -3.12 -7.57 -20.08
C PHE A 147 -3.05 -8.76 -21.05
N TYR A 148 -4.04 -9.64 -21.03
CA TYR A 148 -4.26 -10.58 -22.13
C TYR A 148 -5.19 -9.93 -23.15
N ILE A 149 -4.67 -9.00 -23.97
CA ILE A 149 -5.20 -8.93 -25.34
C ILE A 149 -4.53 -10.08 -26.08
N THR A 150 -5.17 -11.25 -25.99
CA THR A 150 -4.96 -12.34 -26.94
C THR A 150 -5.31 -11.80 -28.33
N LYS A 151 -4.31 -11.26 -29.04
CA LYS A 151 -4.38 -10.99 -30.47
C LYS A 151 -4.33 -12.33 -31.18
N ASN A 152 -5.42 -13.09 -31.15
CA ASN A 152 -5.71 -14.24 -32.02
C ASN A 152 -7.16 -14.69 -31.80
N LEU A 153 -8.10 -13.95 -32.37
CA LEU A 153 -9.37 -14.54 -32.83
C LEU A 153 -9.58 -14.10 -34.28
N SER A 154 -8.74 -14.59 -35.19
CA SER A 154 -9.09 -14.62 -36.61
C SER A 154 -10.06 -15.79 -36.81
N VAL A 155 -11.35 -15.56 -36.54
CA VAL A 155 -12.39 -16.41 -37.09
C VAL A 155 -12.51 -16.04 -38.57
N ARG A 156 -11.81 -16.79 -39.42
CA ARG A 156 -12.12 -16.86 -40.84
C ARG A 156 -13.31 -17.80 -40.96
N ILE A 157 -14.49 -17.24 -41.24
CA ILE A 157 -15.59 -18.03 -41.77
C ILE A 157 -15.32 -18.09 -43.28
N GLU A 158 -14.90 -19.26 -43.75
CA GLU A 158 -15.09 -19.65 -45.16
C GLU A 158 -16.47 -20.28 -45.31
#